data_AF-A0A662DKZ8-F1
#
_entry.id   AF-A0A662DKZ8-F1
#
_cell.length_a   1.000
_cell.length_b   1.000
_cell.length_c   1.000
_cell.angle_alpha   90.00
_cell.angle_beta   90.00
_cell.angle_gamma   90.00
#
_symmetry.space_group_name_H-M   'P 1'
#
loop_
_entity.id
_entity.type
_entity.pdbx_description
1 polymer ?
#
loop_
_entity_poly.entity_id
_entity_poly.type
_entity_poly.pdbx_seq_one_letter_code
_entity_poly.pdbx_strand_id
1 'polypeptide(L)'
;MSTRFNPQPIARGPRRRHQARVQKFSADPVLLAYLDGLAISDSEVPPVVDAVCLAMGVESPRLRFHARRSPYTGATEQPRWWLIDLYGEDRIRSIERDGNRTLPQHGAIRLGRTTTLMTVAHELGHHLVFVLDPLATPAHGRRWVHRFDQAAKKIRALI
;
A
#
# COMPACT_ATOMS: atom_id res chain seq x y z
N MET A 1 14.15 -9.21 17.24
CA MET A 1 14.12 -10.42 16.37
C MET A 1 13.93 -9.95 14.94
N SER A 2 14.80 -10.35 14.01
CA SER A 2 14.64 -10.03 12.58
C SER A 2 13.70 -11.09 11.98
N THR A 3 12.44 -10.74 11.78
CA THR A 3 11.47 -11.61 11.12
C THR A 3 11.79 -11.61 9.63
N ARG A 4 12.37 -12.71 9.13
CA ARG A 4 12.52 -12.95 7.69
C ARG A 4 11.29 -13.72 7.20
N PHE A 5 10.69 -13.26 6.11
CA PHE A 5 9.54 -13.91 5.47
C PHE A 5 10.01 -14.74 4.28
N ASN A 6 9.28 -15.82 3.96
CA ASN A 6 9.61 -16.71 2.86
C ASN A 6 8.53 -16.63 1.76
N PRO A 7 8.55 -15.56 0.93
CA PRO A 7 7.57 -15.40 -0.12
C PRO A 7 7.66 -16.52 -1.15
N GLN A 8 6.52 -16.91 -1.70
CA GLN A 8 6.44 -17.97 -2.70
C GLN A 8 6.54 -17.38 -4.12
N PRO A 9 7.26 -18.02 -5.04
CA PRO A 9 7.22 -17.64 -6.44
C PRO A 9 5.78 -17.68 -6.97
N ILE A 10 5.42 -16.69 -7.78
CA ILE A 10 4.13 -16.64 -8.46
C ILE A 10 4.34 -16.40 -9.95
N ALA A 11 3.43 -16.94 -10.76
CA ALA A 11 3.44 -16.70 -12.20
C ALA A 11 3.46 -15.21 -12.53
N ARG A 12 3.94 -14.86 -13.73
CA ARG A 12 3.96 -13.46 -14.16
C ARG A 12 2.53 -12.93 -14.27
N GLY A 13 2.28 -11.82 -13.59
CA GLY A 13 0.99 -11.12 -13.63
C GLY A 13 0.71 -10.36 -14.92
N PRO A 14 -0.49 -9.75 -15.04
CA PRO A 14 -0.83 -8.88 -16.15
C PRO A 14 0.05 -7.63 -16.17
N ARG A 15 0.09 -6.94 -17.32
CA ARG A 15 0.77 -5.64 -17.43
C ARG A 15 0.21 -4.67 -16.41
N ARG A 16 1.07 -4.14 -15.54
CA ARG A 16 0.67 -3.19 -14.48
C ARG A 16 0.27 -1.85 -15.09
N ARG A 17 -0.87 -1.30 -14.65
CA ARG A 17 -1.44 -0.03 -15.16
C ARG A 17 -0.46 1.15 -15.09
N HIS A 18 0.46 1.15 -14.14
CA HIS A 18 1.41 2.25 -13.89
C HIS A 18 2.85 1.93 -14.30
N GLN A 19 3.08 0.87 -15.09
CA GLN A 19 4.41 0.42 -15.47
C GLN A 19 5.25 1.53 -16.15
N ALA A 20 4.66 2.31 -17.06
CA ALA A 20 5.39 3.39 -17.73
C ALA A 20 5.88 4.48 -16.77
N ARG A 21 5.14 4.75 -15.68
CA ARG A 21 5.54 5.71 -14.65
C ARG A 21 6.65 5.15 -13.78
N VAL A 22 6.54 3.87 -13.40
CA VAL A 22 7.58 3.16 -12.66
C VAL A 22 8.89 3.16 -13.47
N GLN A 23 8.85 2.80 -14.75
CA GLN A 23 10.02 2.84 -15.62
C GLN A 23 10.65 4.23 -15.74
N LYS A 24 9.82 5.29 -15.73
CA LYS A 24 10.29 6.66 -15.88
C LYS A 24 10.86 7.28 -14.59
N PHE A 25 10.31 6.92 -13.43
CA PHE A 25 10.55 7.64 -12.18
C PHE A 25 11.11 6.80 -11.04
N SER A 26 11.03 5.48 -11.10
CA SER A 26 11.57 4.61 -10.06
C SER A 26 13.09 4.64 -10.11
N ALA A 27 13.72 4.70 -8.95
CA ALA A 27 15.16 4.55 -8.80
C ALA A 27 15.60 3.09 -8.97
N ASP A 28 14.68 2.13 -8.81
CA ASP A 28 14.96 0.69 -8.92
C ASP A 28 13.75 -0.09 -9.46
N PRO A 29 13.43 0.05 -10.76
CA PRO A 29 12.32 -0.68 -11.37
C PRO A 29 12.57 -2.20 -11.44
N VAL A 30 13.83 -2.63 -11.32
CA VAL A 30 14.20 -4.05 -11.32
C VAL A 30 13.78 -4.71 -10.01
N LEU A 31 14.00 -4.05 -8.87
CA LEU A 31 13.50 -4.52 -7.58
C LEU A 31 11.97 -4.67 -7.59
N LEU A 32 11.25 -3.70 -8.15
CA LEU A 32 9.79 -3.78 -8.23
C LEU A 32 9.33 -4.98 -9.08
N ALA A 33 9.98 -5.22 -10.22
CA ALA A 33 9.71 -6.40 -11.04
C ALA A 33 10.03 -7.72 -10.32
N TYR A 34 11.11 -7.77 -9.54
CA TYR A 34 11.46 -8.92 -8.70
C TYR A 34 10.37 -9.19 -7.65
N LEU A 35 9.92 -8.16 -6.93
CA LEU A 35 8.84 -8.27 -5.95
C LEU A 35 7.48 -8.62 -6.58
N ASP A 36 7.31 -8.39 -7.89
CA ASP A 36 6.10 -8.78 -8.62
C ASP A 36 6.02 -10.30 -8.87
N GLY A 37 7.18 -10.98 -8.86
CA GLY A 37 7.28 -12.43 -8.98
C GLY A 37 7.19 -13.19 -7.65
N LEU A 38 6.95 -12.48 -6.55
CA LEU A 38 6.93 -13.03 -5.19
C LEU A 38 5.60 -12.72 -4.52
N ALA A 39 4.93 -13.74 -3.97
CA ALA A 39 3.66 -13.63 -3.29
C ALA A 39 3.75 -14.04 -1.82
N ILE A 40 2.89 -13.42 -1.01
CA ILE A 40 2.70 -13.73 0.41
C ILE A 40 1.21 -13.89 0.72
N SER A 41 0.92 -14.60 1.80
CA SER A 41 -0.44 -14.83 2.29
C SER A 41 -0.94 -13.71 3.21
N ASP A 42 -2.26 -13.67 3.45
CA ASP A 42 -2.91 -12.70 4.33
C ASP A 42 -2.46 -12.77 5.79
N SER A 43 -1.92 -13.90 6.26
CA SER A 43 -1.31 -14.01 7.59
C SER A 43 0.09 -13.40 7.66
N GLU A 44 0.80 -13.30 6.53
CA GLU A 44 2.16 -12.77 6.43
C GLU A 44 2.20 -11.27 6.09
N VAL A 45 1.14 -10.74 5.46
CA VAL A 45 1.06 -9.31 5.09
C VAL A 45 1.12 -8.38 6.30
N PRO A 46 0.38 -8.60 7.42
CA PRO A 46 0.38 -7.67 8.55
C PRO A 46 1.77 -7.32 9.10
N PRO A 47 2.63 -8.29 9.46
CA PRO A 47 3.95 -7.95 9.99
C PRO A 47 4.88 -7.30 8.95
N VAL A 48 4.67 -7.54 7.64
CA VAL A 48 5.38 -6.80 6.57
C VAL A 48 4.96 -5.33 6.54
N VAL A 49 3.65 -5.06 6.55
CA VAL A 49 3.09 -3.70 6.55
C VAL A 49 3.56 -2.96 7.80
N ASP A 50 3.46 -3.57 8.97
CA ASP A 50 3.87 -2.97 10.24
C ASP A 50 5.37 -2.63 10.26
N ALA A 51 6.22 -3.53 9.75
CA ALA A 51 7.65 -3.27 9.67
C ALA A 51 7.99 -2.09 8.72
N VAL A 52 7.27 -1.96 7.60
CA VAL A 52 7.46 -0.82 6.68
C VAL A 52 6.97 0.47 7.33
N CYS A 53 5.77 0.47 7.91
CA CYS A 53 5.18 1.64 8.58
C CYS A 53 6.05 2.11 9.75
N LEU A 54 6.51 1.20 10.61
CA LEU A 54 7.45 1.49 11.70
C LEU A 54 8.75 2.10 11.18
N ALA A 55 9.33 1.55 10.10
CA ALA A 55 10.56 2.07 9.51
C ALA A 55 10.39 3.46 8.87
N MET A 56 9.15 3.88 8.60
CA MET A 56 8.82 5.20 8.06
C MET A 56 8.30 6.16 9.15
N GLY A 57 8.17 5.70 10.40
CA GLY A 57 7.65 6.50 11.51
C GLY A 57 6.16 6.85 11.37
N VAL A 58 5.36 5.95 10.81
CA VAL A 58 3.92 6.16 10.57
C VAL A 58 3.09 5.02 11.15
N GLU A 59 1.85 5.31 11.49
CA GLU A 59 0.88 4.30 11.93
C GLU A 59 0.46 3.37 10.78
N SER A 60 0.25 2.10 11.12
CA SER A 60 -0.21 1.09 10.17
C SER A 60 -1.67 1.28 9.78
N PRO A 61 -2.01 1.14 8.49
CA PRO A 61 -3.40 1.16 8.05
C PRO A 61 -4.10 -0.15 8.45
N ARG A 62 -5.44 -0.12 8.56
CA ARG A 62 -6.21 -1.34 8.75
C ARG A 62 -6.11 -2.24 7.51
N LEU A 63 -5.81 -3.52 7.69
CA LEU A 63 -5.77 -4.48 6.59
C LEU A 63 -7.11 -5.20 6.41
N ARG A 64 -7.50 -5.42 5.15
CA ARG A 64 -8.69 -6.19 4.77
C ARG A 64 -8.36 -7.12 3.61
N PHE A 65 -8.70 -8.40 3.75
CA PHE A 65 -8.38 -9.41 2.75
C PHE A 65 -9.65 -9.97 2.08
N HIS A 66 -9.63 -10.07 0.76
CA HIS A 66 -10.76 -10.56 -0.03
C HIS A 66 -10.34 -11.76 -0.89
N ALA A 67 -11.02 -12.90 -0.73
CA ALA A 67 -10.68 -14.14 -1.43
C ALA A 67 -10.73 -14.03 -2.97
N ARG A 68 -11.63 -13.21 -3.53
CA ARG A 68 -11.81 -13.05 -4.98
C ARG A 68 -10.92 -11.97 -5.61
N ARG A 69 -10.11 -11.27 -4.82
CA ARG A 69 -9.24 -10.19 -5.33
C ARG A 69 -7.97 -10.81 -5.90
N SER A 70 -7.58 -10.31 -7.07
CA SER A 70 -6.37 -10.74 -7.75
C SER A 70 -5.12 -10.45 -6.89
N PRO A 71 -4.09 -11.33 -6.91
CA PRO A 71 -2.81 -11.05 -6.25
C PRO A 71 -2.09 -9.80 -6.78
N TYR A 72 -2.53 -9.30 -7.93
CA TYR A 72 -1.99 -8.15 -8.64
C TYR A 72 -2.84 -6.89 -8.45
N THR A 73 -3.82 -6.87 -7.55
CA THR A 73 -4.62 -5.67 -7.31
C THR A 73 -4.83 -5.41 -5.83
N GLY A 74 -4.59 -4.17 -5.41
CA GLY A 74 -4.96 -3.69 -4.09
C GLY A 74 -5.90 -2.50 -4.18
N ALA A 75 -6.19 -1.90 -3.04
CA ALA A 75 -6.77 -0.57 -2.94
C ALA A 75 -6.43 0.03 -1.58
N THR A 76 -6.07 1.31 -1.56
CA THR A 76 -5.80 2.06 -0.34
C THR A 76 -6.89 3.10 -0.11
N GLU A 77 -7.51 3.06 1.06
CA GLU A 77 -8.46 4.05 1.59
C GLU A 77 -7.68 5.10 2.38
N GLN A 78 -7.99 6.38 2.17
CA GLN A 78 -7.34 7.48 2.88
C GLN A 78 -7.64 7.45 4.39
N PRO A 79 -6.71 7.96 5.22
CA PRO A 79 -6.97 8.18 6.64
C PRO A 79 -8.14 9.14 6.88
N ARG A 80 -8.89 8.90 7.97
CA ARG A 80 -10.02 9.76 8.36
C ARG A 80 -9.60 11.21 8.56
N TRP A 81 -8.50 11.45 9.28
CA TRP A 81 -7.99 12.80 9.53
C TRP A 81 -7.64 13.53 8.21
N TRP A 82 -7.06 12.80 7.25
CA TRP A 82 -6.70 13.36 5.94
C TRP A 82 -7.93 13.84 5.16
N LEU A 83 -9.02 13.08 5.27
CA LEU A 83 -10.29 13.44 4.64
C LEU A 83 -10.97 14.62 5.36
N ILE A 84 -10.81 14.75 6.68
CA ILE A 84 -11.28 15.90 7.45
C ILE A 84 -10.54 17.16 7.01
N ASP A 85 -9.22 17.10 6.87
CA ASP A 85 -8.41 18.26 6.48
C ASP A 85 -8.77 18.76 5.07
N LEU A 86 -9.18 17.86 4.16
CA LEU A 86 -9.58 18.23 2.81
C LEU A 86 -11.03 18.70 2.66
N TYR A 87 -11.94 18.08 3.40
CA TYR A 87 -13.37 18.19 3.12
C TYR A 87 -14.17 18.77 4.29
N GLY A 88 -13.55 18.96 5.45
CA GLY A 88 -14.20 19.40 6.68
C GLY A 88 -14.85 18.25 7.45
N GLU A 89 -14.89 18.38 8.78
CA GLU A 89 -15.37 17.32 9.66
C GLU A 89 -16.84 16.96 9.44
N ASP A 90 -17.70 17.96 9.23
CA ASP A 90 -19.15 17.73 9.05
C ASP A 90 -19.45 16.87 7.83
N ARG A 91 -18.71 17.09 6.74
CA ARG A 91 -18.84 16.29 5.52
C ARG A 91 -18.42 14.85 5.78
N ILE A 92 -17.32 14.64 6.50
CA ILE A 92 -16.86 13.28 6.86
C ILE A 92 -17.86 12.58 7.78
N ARG A 93 -18.40 13.27 8.78
CA ARG A 93 -19.47 12.73 9.65
C ARG A 93 -20.72 12.36 8.86
N SER A 94 -21.10 13.15 7.84
CA SER A 94 -22.21 12.78 6.95
C SER A 94 -21.93 11.49 6.20
N ILE A 95 -20.75 11.37 5.58
CA ILE A 95 -20.33 10.16 4.85
C ILE A 95 -20.31 8.92 5.77
N GLU A 96 -19.83 9.08 7.01
CA GLU A 96 -19.81 7.99 8.01
C GLU A 96 -21.22 7.53 8.40
N ARG A 97 -22.16 8.46 8.56
CA ARG A 97 -23.58 8.16 8.83
C ARG A 97 -24.24 7.44 7.66
N ASP A 98 -24.09 7.99 6.45
CA ASP A 98 -24.70 7.42 5.24
C ASP A 98 -24.16 6.02 4.94
N GLY A 99 -22.86 5.81 5.18
CA GLY A 99 -22.20 4.51 5.03
C GLY A 99 -22.40 3.55 6.21
N ASN A 100 -23.08 3.97 7.27
CA ASN A 100 -23.23 3.25 8.55
C ASN A 100 -21.92 2.65 9.07
N ARG A 101 -20.81 3.40 8.94
CA ARG A 101 -19.49 2.97 9.40
C ARG A 101 -18.57 4.16 9.63
N THR A 102 -17.74 4.07 10.65
CA THR A 102 -16.63 5.00 10.86
C THR A 102 -15.53 4.72 9.83
N LEU A 103 -14.94 5.79 9.28
CA LEU A 103 -13.77 5.70 8.43
C LEU A 103 -12.53 5.35 9.28
N PRO A 104 -11.59 4.56 8.74
CA PRO A 104 -10.42 4.14 9.50
C PRO A 104 -9.51 5.34 9.80
N GLN A 105 -9.13 5.49 11.08
CA GLN A 105 -8.31 6.61 11.53
C GLN A 105 -7.00 6.74 10.75
N HIS A 106 -6.33 5.62 10.48
CA HIS A 106 -5.05 5.56 9.75
C HIS A 106 -5.20 5.00 8.33
N GLY A 107 -6.40 5.05 7.75
CA GLY A 107 -6.65 4.50 6.42
C GLY A 107 -6.78 2.97 6.44
N ALA A 108 -6.98 2.39 5.26
CA ALA A 108 -7.06 0.95 5.13
C ALA A 108 -6.43 0.48 3.82
N ILE A 109 -5.82 -0.71 3.82
CA ILE A 109 -5.33 -1.37 2.62
C ILE A 109 -6.14 -2.65 2.41
N ARG A 110 -6.68 -2.80 1.20
CA ARG A 110 -7.48 -3.96 0.77
C ARG A 110 -6.69 -4.81 -0.22
N LEU A 111 -6.47 -6.08 0.11
CA LEU A 111 -5.64 -7.00 -0.68
C LEU A 111 -6.35 -8.33 -0.95
N GLY A 112 -5.80 -9.13 -1.86
CA GLY A 112 -6.17 -10.54 -2.00
C GLY A 112 -5.64 -11.37 -0.82
N ARG A 113 -6.20 -12.57 -0.61
CA ARG A 113 -5.65 -13.51 0.40
C ARG A 113 -4.24 -13.99 0.07
N THR A 114 -3.91 -13.97 -1.22
CA THR A 114 -2.56 -14.08 -1.72
C THR A 114 -2.29 -12.83 -2.52
N THR A 115 -1.18 -12.15 -2.26
CA THR A 115 -0.84 -10.89 -2.93
C THR A 115 0.65 -10.86 -3.24
N THR A 116 1.00 -10.22 -4.35
CA THR A 116 2.40 -9.96 -4.68
C THR A 116 2.99 -8.94 -3.70
N LEU A 117 4.28 -9.08 -3.39
CA LEU A 117 5.03 -8.10 -2.60
C LEU A 117 5.07 -6.73 -3.28
N MET A 118 5.09 -6.71 -4.62
CA MET A 118 4.97 -5.46 -5.36
C MET A 118 3.59 -4.81 -5.17
N THR A 119 2.50 -5.57 -5.14
CA THR A 119 1.17 -5.01 -4.82
C THR A 119 1.11 -4.50 -3.38
N VAL A 120 1.74 -5.17 -2.42
CA VAL A 120 1.85 -4.65 -1.05
C VAL A 120 2.61 -3.31 -1.03
N ALA A 121 3.77 -3.25 -1.67
CA ALA A 121 4.55 -2.01 -1.78
C ALA A 121 3.79 -0.89 -2.52
N HIS A 122 2.98 -1.23 -3.53
CA HIS A 122 2.17 -0.28 -4.28
C HIS A 122 1.15 0.42 -3.39
N GLU A 123 0.39 -0.36 -2.61
CA GLU A 123 -0.61 0.16 -1.69
C GLU A 123 0.03 0.91 -0.51
N LEU A 124 1.16 0.41 0.01
CA LEU A 124 1.96 1.16 0.99
C LEU A 124 2.47 2.48 0.42
N GLY A 125 2.83 2.54 -0.87
CA GLY A 125 3.18 3.77 -1.56
C GLY A 125 2.06 4.81 -1.51
N HIS A 126 0.80 4.39 -1.66
CA HIS A 126 -0.36 5.28 -1.48
C HIS A 126 -0.52 5.72 -0.03
N HIS A 127 -0.47 4.78 0.91
CA HIS A 127 -0.59 5.08 2.35
C HIS A 127 0.45 6.11 2.79
N LEU A 128 1.71 5.89 2.41
CA LEU A 128 2.82 6.80 2.73
C LEU A 128 2.62 8.19 2.12
N VAL A 129 2.05 8.30 0.92
CA VAL A 129 1.70 9.61 0.35
C VAL A 129 0.64 10.31 1.19
N PHE A 130 -0.40 9.59 1.64
CA PHE A 130 -1.44 10.22 2.46
C PHE A 130 -0.89 10.75 3.79
N VAL A 131 0.05 10.03 4.40
CA VAL A 131 0.52 10.35 5.75
C VAL A 131 1.79 11.22 5.80
N LEU A 132 2.63 11.22 4.76
CA LEU A 132 3.92 11.94 4.76
C LEU A 132 4.03 13.08 3.75
N ASP A 133 3.16 13.14 2.75
CA ASP A 133 3.25 14.12 1.67
C ASP A 133 2.13 15.17 1.75
N PRO A 134 2.31 16.37 1.16
CA PRO A 134 1.29 17.41 1.19
C PRO A 134 -0.06 16.93 0.68
N LEU A 135 -1.12 17.47 1.28
CA LEU A 135 -2.50 17.28 0.83
C LEU A 135 -2.60 17.60 -0.69
N ALA A 136 -3.44 16.85 -1.40
CA ALA A 136 -3.60 16.90 -2.86
C ALA A 136 -2.39 16.41 -3.70
N THR A 137 -1.41 15.73 -3.11
CA THR A 137 -0.38 15.01 -3.89
C THR A 137 -1.05 14.03 -4.89
N PRO A 138 -0.68 14.05 -6.19
CA PRO A 138 -1.30 13.17 -7.18
C PRO A 138 -1.11 11.69 -6.85
N ALA A 139 -2.21 10.91 -6.93
CA ALA A 139 -2.23 9.50 -6.53
C ALA A 139 -1.12 8.64 -7.15
N HIS A 140 -0.73 8.90 -8.40
CA HIS A 140 0.34 8.17 -9.10
C HIS A 140 1.42 9.11 -9.68
N GLY A 141 1.78 10.15 -8.92
CA GLY A 141 2.83 11.12 -9.27
C GLY A 141 4.26 10.63 -8.96
N ARG A 142 5.26 11.52 -9.12
CA ARG A 142 6.67 11.21 -8.79
C ARG A 142 6.85 10.88 -7.30
N ARG A 143 6.17 11.61 -6.41
CA ARG A 143 6.20 11.34 -4.96
C ARG A 143 5.67 9.95 -4.63
N TRP A 144 4.57 9.53 -5.26
CA TRP A 144 4.06 8.17 -5.10
C TRP A 144 5.08 7.11 -5.53
N VAL A 145 5.73 7.26 -6.70
CA VAL A 145 6.78 6.32 -7.12
C VAL A 145 7.94 6.29 -6.12
N HIS A 146 8.34 7.44 -5.58
CA HIS A 146 9.37 7.51 -4.54
C HIS A 146 8.96 6.74 -3.27
N ARG A 147 7.72 6.90 -2.78
CA ARG A 147 7.20 6.14 -1.63
C ARG A 147 7.06 4.66 -1.92
N PHE A 148 6.68 4.30 -3.16
CA PHE A 148 6.62 2.93 -3.62
C PHE A 148 8.01 2.27 -3.59
N ASP A 149 9.06 2.95 -4.06
CA ASP A 149 10.45 2.47 -3.96
C ASP A 149 10.91 2.34 -2.51
N GLN A 150 10.55 3.29 -1.63
CA GLN A 150 10.87 3.22 -0.20
C GLN A 150 10.24 1.98 0.46
N ALA A 151 8.95 1.74 0.21
CA ALA A 151 8.26 0.56 0.69
C ALA A 151 8.92 -0.72 0.15
N ALA A 152 9.18 -0.79 -1.16
CA ALA A 152 9.81 -1.94 -1.79
C ALA A 152 11.19 -2.28 -1.21
N LYS A 153 12.03 -1.27 -0.98
CA LYS A 153 13.35 -1.44 -0.34
C LYS A 153 13.24 -2.00 1.07
N LYS A 154 12.25 -1.54 1.85
CA LYS A 154 12.02 -2.07 3.20
C LYS A 154 11.49 -3.50 3.15
N ILE A 155 10.54 -3.81 2.27
CA ILE A 155 10.08 -5.19 2.07
C ILE A 155 11.24 -6.10 1.68
N ARG A 156 12.15 -5.65 0.79
CA ARG A 156 13.32 -6.44 0.39
C ARG A 156 14.24 -6.81 1.56
N ALA A 157 14.38 -5.92 2.55
CA ALA A 157 15.21 -6.19 3.72
C ALA A 157 14.58 -7.23 4.67
N LEU A 158 13.30 -7.56 4.50
CA LEU A 158 12.56 -8.54 5.30
C LEU A 158 12.51 -9.93 4.65
N ILE A 159 13.07 -10.11 3.45
CA ILE A 159 13.05 -11.38 2.70
C ILE A 159 14.46 -11.89 2.38
#